data_AF-A0A9E2JBN3-F1
#
_entry.id   AF-A0A9E2JBN3-F1
#
_cell.length_a   1.000
_cell.length_b   1.000
_cell.length_c   1.000
_cell.angle_alpha   90.00
_cell.angle_beta   90.00
_cell.angle_gamma   90.00
#
_symmetry.space_group_name_H-M   'P 1'
#
loop_
_entity.id
_entity.type
_entity.pdbx_description
1 polymer ?
#
loop_
_entity_poly.entity_id
_entity_poly.type
_entity_poly.pdbx_seq_one_letter_code
_entity_poly.pdbx_strand_id
1 'polypeptide(L)'
;EDLSIGILETIDMDSYRVEVKSSLQISLPDQDSEIGPVPTSGGGYMPEPEIDKLSNILKTFNDQFGSIEWKNADKIGQVITEEIPAKVAEDKAYQNAMKNSDKQNARIEHDRALSQVIMNLLSDHTDLFKLYSDDQSFKKWLSDNVFSMTFQGPETRPEIHPR
;
A
#
# COMPACT_ATOMS: atom_id res chain seq x y z
N GLU A 1 13.73 34.04 -11.85
CA GLU A 1 12.80 34.48 -10.80
C GLU A 1 12.62 33.36 -9.81
N ASP A 2 12.64 33.73 -8.55
CA ASP A 2 12.54 32.89 -7.36
C ASP A 2 11.09 32.40 -7.19
N LEU A 3 10.92 31.07 -7.08
CA LEU A 3 9.69 30.42 -6.62
C LEU A 3 10.04 29.32 -5.63
N SER A 4 10.99 29.63 -4.75
CA SER A 4 11.18 28.90 -3.51
C SER A 4 9.90 28.95 -2.67
N ILE A 5 9.67 27.85 -1.94
CA ILE A 5 8.77 27.70 -0.80
C ILE A 5 7.33 27.30 -1.17
N GLY A 6 7.04 26.01 -0.99
CA GLY A 6 5.70 25.45 -1.10
C GLY A 6 5.57 24.08 -0.45
N ILE A 7 5.62 24.06 0.89
CA ILE A 7 5.09 23.03 1.81
C ILE A 7 5.58 21.58 1.58
N LEU A 8 6.64 21.20 2.30
CA LEU A 8 6.91 19.80 2.62
C LEU A 8 5.79 19.26 3.50
N GLU A 9 4.94 18.38 2.98
CA GLU A 9 4.39 17.30 3.79
C GLU A 9 5.36 16.13 3.69
N THR A 10 6.35 16.12 4.59
CA THR A 10 7.02 14.87 4.94
C THR A 10 5.92 13.96 5.48
N ILE A 11 5.66 12.84 4.81
CA ILE A 11 4.72 11.82 5.25
C ILE A 11 4.95 11.60 6.76
N ASP A 12 3.91 11.86 7.56
CA ASP A 12 4.01 11.73 9.02
C ASP A 12 4.14 10.25 9.39
N MET A 13 5.37 9.84 9.61
CA MET A 13 5.74 8.47 9.98
C MET A 13 5.11 8.04 11.30
N ASP A 14 4.76 8.99 12.17
CA ASP A 14 4.09 8.69 13.44
C ASP A 14 2.62 8.31 13.25
N SER A 15 1.93 8.84 12.23
CA SER A 15 0.56 8.44 11.88
C SER A 15 0.49 6.96 11.46
N TYR A 16 1.42 6.50 10.61
CA TYR A 16 1.48 5.08 10.21
C TYR A 16 1.79 4.16 11.41
N ARG A 17 2.69 4.60 12.30
CA ARG A 17 3.00 3.88 13.53
C ARG A 17 1.77 3.75 14.44
N VAL A 18 0.92 4.76 14.52
CA VAL A 18 -0.32 4.73 15.31
C VAL A 18 -1.38 3.84 14.67
N GLU A 19 -1.58 3.95 13.36
CA GLU A 19 -2.59 3.17 12.62
C GLU A 19 -2.30 1.67 12.67
N VAL A 20 -1.04 1.24 12.44
CA VAL A 20 -0.69 -0.20 12.49
C VAL A 20 -0.67 -0.74 13.92
N LYS A 21 -0.27 0.07 14.92
CA LYS A 21 -0.40 -0.34 16.32
C LYS A 21 -1.88 -0.57 16.69
N SER A 22 -2.77 0.29 16.21
CA SER A 22 -4.21 0.14 16.44
C SER A 22 -4.79 -1.11 15.77
N SER A 23 -4.32 -1.47 14.57
CA SER A 23 -4.76 -2.69 13.88
C SER A 23 -4.23 -3.97 14.53
N LEU A 24 -3.02 -3.96 15.09
CA LEU A 24 -2.49 -5.07 15.91
C LEU A 24 -3.25 -5.25 17.24
N GLN A 25 -3.87 -4.18 17.75
CA GLN A 25 -4.54 -4.18 19.07
C GLN A 25 -5.97 -4.74 19.03
N ILE A 26 -6.49 -5.13 17.86
CA ILE A 26 -7.83 -5.70 17.71
C ILE A 26 -7.76 -7.21 17.52
N SER A 27 -7.49 -7.93 18.61
CA SER A 27 -8.12 -9.22 18.96
C SER A 27 -7.42 -9.86 20.14
N LEU A 28 -8.11 -9.95 21.27
CA LEU A 28 -8.28 -11.17 22.07
C LEU A 28 -9.34 -10.87 23.15
N PRO A 29 -10.53 -11.50 23.10
CA PRO A 29 -11.47 -11.44 24.23
C PRO A 29 -10.81 -12.06 25.46
N ASP A 30 -10.91 -11.36 26.61
CA ASP A 30 -10.49 -11.83 27.92
C ASP A 30 -11.09 -13.21 28.21
N GLN A 31 -10.26 -14.26 28.16
CA GLN A 31 -10.52 -15.50 28.87
C GLN A 31 -9.26 -15.90 29.63
N ASP A 32 -9.36 -15.80 30.95
CA ASP A 32 -8.42 -16.32 31.95
C ASP A 32 -7.95 -17.73 31.55
N SER A 33 -6.69 -17.84 31.14
CA SER A 33 -5.99 -19.13 31.06
C SER A 33 -4.62 -18.98 31.70
N GLU A 34 -4.34 -19.85 32.66
CA GLU A 34 -3.08 -19.89 33.40
C GLU A 34 -1.90 -20.14 32.45
N ILE A 35 -0.98 -19.18 32.38
CA ILE A 35 0.23 -19.31 31.57
C ILE A 35 1.24 -20.16 32.35
N GLY A 36 1.48 -21.38 31.87
CA GLY A 36 2.54 -22.26 32.38
C GLY A 36 3.95 -21.65 32.18
N PRO A 37 4.97 -22.16 32.91
CA PRO A 37 6.28 -21.52 32.97
C PRO A 37 7.00 -21.55 31.61
N VAL A 38 7.48 -20.38 31.19
CA VAL A 38 8.26 -20.21 29.95
C VAL A 38 9.67 -20.82 30.08
N PRO A 39 10.14 -21.63 29.11
CA PRO A 39 11.52 -22.09 29.09
C PRO A 39 12.46 -20.93 28.73
N THR A 40 13.48 -20.73 29.57
CA THR A 40 14.60 -19.83 29.31
C THR A 40 15.63 -20.45 28.35
N SER A 41 16.12 -19.61 27.44
CA SER A 41 17.40 -19.71 26.70
C SER A 41 17.40 -20.41 25.34
N GLY A 42 17.49 -19.59 24.28
CA GLY A 42 17.87 -20.03 22.94
C GLY A 42 17.73 -18.94 21.88
N GLY A 43 18.74 -18.06 21.76
CA GLY A 43 19.02 -17.27 20.55
C GLY A 43 17.83 -16.53 19.91
N GLY A 44 17.29 -15.53 20.59
CA GLY A 44 16.33 -14.62 20.00
C GLY A 44 17.00 -13.73 18.96
N TYR A 45 16.95 -14.11 17.68
CA TYR A 45 16.64 -13.10 16.67
C TYR A 45 15.28 -12.57 17.11
N MET A 46 15.23 -11.47 17.85
CA MET A 46 14.00 -10.67 17.85
C MET A 46 13.85 -10.26 16.39
N PRO A 47 12.85 -10.78 15.64
CA PRO A 47 12.56 -10.21 14.34
C PRO A 47 12.32 -8.74 14.59
N GLU A 48 13.14 -7.90 13.95
CA GLU A 48 12.96 -6.45 14.03
C GLU A 48 11.47 -6.17 13.71
N PRO A 49 10.77 -5.42 14.59
CA PRO A 49 9.34 -5.17 14.43
C PRO A 49 9.07 -4.71 13.00
N GLU A 50 8.06 -5.27 12.34
CA GLU A 50 7.77 -4.95 10.93
C GLU A 50 7.61 -3.43 10.71
N ILE A 51 7.11 -2.72 11.73
CA ILE A 51 7.01 -1.26 11.76
C ILE A 51 8.36 -0.56 11.59
N ASP A 52 9.41 -1.06 12.23
CA ASP A 52 10.74 -0.44 12.20
C ASP A 52 11.39 -0.63 10.81
N LYS A 53 11.17 -1.80 10.18
CA LYS A 53 11.62 -2.05 8.80
C LYS A 53 10.92 -1.13 7.79
N LEU A 54 9.60 -1.01 7.88
CA LEU A 54 8.82 -0.13 7.00
C LEU A 54 9.19 1.34 7.22
N SER A 55 9.40 1.74 8.48
CA SER A 55 9.85 3.09 8.83
C SER A 55 11.20 3.43 8.21
N ASN A 56 12.14 2.47 8.24
CA ASN A 56 13.46 2.63 7.65
C ASN A 56 13.40 2.72 6.12
N ILE A 57 12.53 1.95 5.46
CA ILE A 57 12.35 1.99 4.00
C ILE A 57 11.82 3.36 3.56
N LEU A 58 10.74 3.85 4.18
CA LEU A 58 10.15 5.14 3.83
C LEU A 58 11.09 6.32 4.11
N LYS A 59 11.81 6.28 5.23
CA LYS A 59 12.84 7.29 5.52
C LYS A 59 13.92 7.30 4.44
N THR A 60 14.47 6.13 4.13
CA THR A 60 15.52 5.97 3.10
C THR A 60 15.03 6.39 1.72
N PHE A 61 13.75 6.14 1.41
CA PHE A 61 13.10 6.58 0.19
C PHE A 61 13.00 8.11 0.14
N ASN A 62 12.50 8.75 1.19
CA ASN A 62 12.37 10.21 1.26
C ASN A 62 13.74 10.90 1.20
N ASP A 63 14.74 10.36 1.88
CA ASP A 63 16.10 10.92 1.88
C ASP A 63 16.72 10.89 0.46
N GLN A 64 16.40 9.90 -0.37
CA GLN A 64 16.95 9.74 -1.72
C GLN A 64 16.08 10.35 -2.82
N PHE A 65 14.76 10.32 -2.67
CA PHE A 65 13.78 10.61 -3.73
C PHE A 65 12.73 11.64 -3.31
N GLY A 66 12.83 12.21 -2.12
CA GLY A 66 11.89 13.22 -1.61
C GLY A 66 11.95 14.56 -2.36
N SER A 67 12.95 14.76 -3.22
CA SER A 67 13.02 15.91 -4.13
C SER A 67 12.19 15.73 -5.41
N ILE A 68 11.61 14.54 -5.63
CA ILE A 68 10.72 14.28 -6.77
C ILE A 68 9.34 14.83 -6.43
N GLU A 69 8.77 15.66 -7.31
CA GLU A 69 7.40 16.16 -7.18
C GLU A 69 6.39 15.05 -7.50
N TRP A 70 6.08 14.24 -6.48
CA TRP A 70 5.03 13.24 -6.55
C TRP A 70 3.65 13.92 -6.49
N LYS A 71 2.75 13.58 -7.41
CA LYS A 71 1.35 14.07 -7.36
C LYS A 71 0.61 13.62 -6.09
N ASN A 72 1.02 12.49 -5.52
CA ASN A 72 0.52 11.98 -4.25
C ASN A 72 1.63 11.14 -3.59
N ALA A 73 2.39 11.75 -2.68
CA ALA A 73 3.52 11.11 -2.01
C ALA A 73 3.07 9.95 -1.11
N ASP A 74 1.97 10.11 -0.37
CA ASP A 74 1.42 9.07 0.51
C ASP A 74 1.08 7.80 -0.27
N LYS A 75 0.43 7.96 -1.44
CA LYS A 75 0.06 6.82 -2.28
C LYS A 75 1.30 6.11 -2.83
N ILE A 76 2.34 6.86 -3.21
CA ILE A 76 3.61 6.27 -3.65
C ILE A 76 4.29 5.52 -2.50
N GLY A 77 4.25 6.07 -1.27
CA GLY A 77 4.68 5.40 -0.06
C GLY A 77 4.01 4.03 0.10
N GLN A 78 2.68 3.99 0.08
CA GLN A 78 1.90 2.74 0.16
C GLN A 78 2.27 1.72 -0.93
N VAL A 79 2.44 2.18 -2.18
CA VAL A 79 2.81 1.30 -3.28
C VAL A 79 4.19 0.66 -3.03
N ILE A 80 5.15 1.42 -2.51
CA ILE A 80 6.51 0.95 -2.23
C ILE A 80 6.57 0.03 -1.01
N THR A 81 5.81 0.32 0.04
CA THR A 81 5.87 -0.43 1.30
C THR A 81 4.98 -1.66 1.34
N GLU A 82 3.87 -1.65 0.60
CA GLU A 82 2.85 -2.68 0.71
C GLU A 82 2.64 -3.40 -0.62
N GLU A 83 2.28 -2.66 -1.67
CA GLU A 83 1.82 -3.26 -2.92
C GLU A 83 2.94 -3.99 -3.68
N ILE A 84 4.07 -3.33 -3.90
CA ILE A 84 5.22 -3.90 -4.62
C ILE A 84 5.77 -5.15 -3.88
N PRO A 85 6.10 -5.09 -2.57
CA PRO A 85 6.60 -6.25 -1.86
C PRO A 85 5.64 -7.44 -1.87
N ALA A 86 4.33 -7.19 -1.68
CA ALA A 86 3.32 -8.24 -1.72
C ALA A 86 3.30 -8.95 -3.09
N LYS A 87 3.25 -8.18 -4.19
CA LYS A 87 3.24 -8.73 -5.55
C LYS A 87 4.54 -9.45 -5.91
N VAL A 88 5.69 -8.96 -5.45
CA VAL A 88 6.99 -9.64 -5.66
C VAL A 88 7.04 -10.96 -4.90
N ALA A 89 6.52 -10.99 -3.67
CA ALA A 89 6.49 -12.21 -2.85
C ALA A 89 5.61 -13.31 -3.44
N GLU A 90 4.66 -12.97 -4.32
CA GLU A 90 3.81 -13.92 -5.05
C GLU A 90 4.49 -14.54 -6.29
N ASP A 91 5.64 -14.02 -6.75
CA ASP A 91 6.33 -14.56 -7.92
C ASP A 91 6.86 -15.97 -7.65
N LYS A 92 6.37 -16.95 -8.42
CA LYS A 92 6.69 -18.38 -8.23
C LYS A 92 8.16 -18.70 -8.41
N ALA A 93 8.86 -18.05 -9.35
CA ALA A 93 10.27 -18.34 -9.58
C ALA A 93 11.12 -17.78 -8.44
N TYR A 94 10.78 -16.59 -7.94
CA TYR A 94 11.40 -16.03 -6.75
C TYR A 94 11.12 -16.89 -5.51
N GLN A 95 9.87 -17.31 -5.27
CA GLN A 95 9.54 -18.26 -4.20
C GLN A 95 10.34 -19.56 -4.27
N ASN A 96 10.51 -20.11 -5.49
CA ASN A 96 11.29 -21.32 -5.70
C ASN A 96 12.79 -21.09 -5.42
N ALA A 97 13.33 -19.96 -5.86
CA ALA A 97 14.72 -19.60 -5.62
C ALA A 97 15.00 -19.34 -4.14
N MET A 98 14.08 -18.70 -3.42
CA MET A 98 14.18 -18.52 -1.96
C MET A 98 14.23 -19.85 -1.20
N LYS A 99 13.49 -20.86 -1.67
CA LYS A 99 13.40 -22.16 -1.00
C LYS A 99 14.54 -23.13 -1.37
N ASN A 100 15.02 -23.06 -2.61
CA ASN A 100 15.83 -24.13 -3.21
C ASN A 100 17.15 -23.64 -3.83
N SER A 101 17.52 -22.37 -3.70
CA SER A 101 18.74 -21.83 -4.33
C SER A 101 19.58 -21.00 -3.37
N ASP A 102 20.79 -20.63 -3.82
CA ASP A 102 21.64 -19.72 -3.08
C ASP A 102 21.14 -18.26 -3.16
N LYS A 103 21.75 -17.40 -2.33
CA LYS A 103 21.40 -15.99 -2.22
C LYS A 103 21.56 -15.23 -3.54
N GLN A 104 22.53 -15.61 -4.37
CA GLN A 104 22.78 -14.93 -5.65
C GLN A 104 21.64 -15.22 -6.63
N ASN A 105 21.25 -16.48 -6.76
CA ASN A 105 20.15 -16.87 -7.63
C ASN A 105 18.81 -16.31 -7.15
N ALA A 106 18.55 -16.32 -5.83
CA ALA A 106 17.38 -15.68 -5.25
C ALA A 106 17.32 -14.17 -5.56
N ARG A 107 18.47 -13.49 -5.56
CA ARG A 107 18.54 -12.06 -5.90
C ARG A 107 18.25 -11.79 -7.39
N ILE A 108 18.74 -12.65 -8.28
CA ILE A 108 18.45 -12.54 -9.72
C ILE A 108 16.94 -12.68 -9.98
N GLU A 109 16.31 -13.71 -9.39
CA GLU A 109 14.88 -13.92 -9.55
C GLU A 109 14.05 -12.81 -8.90
N HIS A 110 14.48 -12.28 -7.75
CA HIS A 110 13.88 -11.10 -7.13
C HIS A 110 13.87 -9.90 -8.09
N ASP A 111 15.01 -9.58 -8.70
CA ASP A 111 15.13 -8.38 -9.54
C ASP A 111 14.31 -8.50 -10.83
N ARG A 112 14.20 -9.72 -11.36
CA ARG A 112 13.28 -10.05 -12.45
C ARG A 112 11.82 -9.85 -12.02
N ALA A 113 11.42 -10.40 -10.87
CA ALA A 113 10.06 -10.30 -10.35
C ALA A 113 9.68 -8.83 -10.08
N LEU A 114 10.55 -8.06 -9.44
CA LEU A 114 10.35 -6.63 -9.17
C LEU A 114 10.12 -5.84 -10.47
N SER A 115 10.96 -6.06 -11.48
CA SER A 115 10.81 -5.40 -12.78
C SER A 115 9.47 -5.72 -13.44
N GLN A 116 9.04 -6.99 -13.38
CA GLN A 116 7.74 -7.40 -13.92
C GLN A 116 6.57 -6.74 -13.18
N VAL A 117 6.64 -6.66 -11.85
CA VAL A 117 5.61 -6.01 -11.03
C VAL A 117 5.46 -4.54 -11.40
N ILE A 118 6.56 -3.80 -11.50
CA ILE A 118 6.53 -2.38 -11.90
C ILE A 118 5.92 -2.19 -13.30
N MET A 119 6.30 -3.04 -14.26
CA MET A 119 5.76 -2.97 -15.62
C MET A 119 4.28 -3.31 -15.67
N ASN A 120 3.82 -4.31 -14.92
CA ASN A 120 2.41 -4.69 -14.86
C ASN A 120 1.56 -3.58 -14.23
N LEU A 121 2.01 -2.98 -13.13
CA LEU A 121 1.34 -1.84 -12.49
C LEU A 121 1.13 -0.70 -13.51
N LEU A 122 2.16 -0.36 -14.28
CA LEU A 122 2.04 0.67 -15.32
C LEU A 122 1.13 0.25 -16.48
N SER A 123 1.22 -1.01 -16.92
CA SER A 123 0.42 -1.53 -18.04
C SER A 123 -1.07 -1.44 -17.74
N ASP A 124 -1.50 -1.91 -16.57
CA ASP A 124 -2.92 -1.92 -16.17
C ASP A 124 -3.50 -0.50 -16.16
N HIS A 125 -2.76 0.47 -15.61
CA HIS A 125 -3.17 1.88 -15.62
C HIS A 125 -3.20 2.47 -17.04
N THR A 126 -2.25 2.10 -17.88
CA THR A 126 -2.18 2.56 -19.27
C THR A 126 -3.34 2.01 -20.09
N ASP A 127 -3.68 0.74 -19.92
CA ASP A 127 -4.76 0.09 -20.65
C ASP A 127 -6.13 0.63 -20.21
N LEU A 128 -6.33 0.90 -18.91
CA LEU A 128 -7.52 1.59 -18.42
C LEU A 128 -7.65 2.99 -19.03
N PHE A 129 -6.55 3.76 -19.07
CA PHE A 129 -6.56 5.10 -19.66
C PHE A 129 -6.88 5.07 -21.16
N LYS A 130 -6.28 4.14 -21.91
CA LYS A 130 -6.59 3.94 -23.33
C LYS A 130 -8.06 3.60 -23.53
N LEU A 131 -8.60 2.64 -22.78
CA LEU A 131 -10.00 2.23 -22.90
C LEU A 131 -10.96 3.40 -22.60
N TYR A 132 -10.65 4.20 -21.58
CA TYR A 132 -11.41 5.42 -21.27
C TYR A 132 -11.34 6.49 -22.37
N SER A 133 -10.20 6.60 -23.04
CA SER A 133 -9.97 7.60 -24.09
C SER A 133 -10.60 7.21 -25.43
N ASP A 134 -10.47 5.94 -25.79
CA ASP A 134 -10.76 5.44 -27.14
C ASP A 134 -12.19 4.87 -27.27
N ASP A 135 -12.77 4.34 -26.18
CA ASP A 135 -14.11 3.74 -26.19
C ASP A 135 -15.16 4.64 -25.51
N GLN A 136 -16.00 5.28 -26.32
CA GLN A 136 -17.09 6.14 -25.82
C GLN A 136 -18.13 5.38 -25.00
N SER A 137 -18.37 4.11 -25.31
CA SER A 137 -19.33 3.28 -24.57
C SER A 137 -18.79 2.98 -23.18
N PHE A 138 -17.50 2.61 -23.07
CA PHE A 138 -16.83 2.43 -21.80
C PHE A 138 -16.81 3.73 -20.98
N LYS A 139 -16.46 4.85 -21.60
CA LYS A 139 -16.48 6.17 -20.94
C LYS A 139 -17.85 6.51 -20.36
N LYS A 140 -18.91 6.33 -21.15
CA LYS A 140 -20.29 6.57 -20.69
C LYS A 140 -20.66 5.64 -19.54
N TRP A 141 -20.40 4.34 -19.70
CA TRP A 141 -20.68 3.36 -18.67
C TRP A 141 -19.96 3.69 -17.36
N LEU A 142 -18.66 3.99 -17.40
CA LEU A 142 -17.88 4.32 -16.21
C LEU A 142 -18.39 5.60 -15.54
N SER A 143 -18.70 6.64 -16.33
CA SER A 143 -19.27 7.89 -15.84
C SER A 143 -20.60 7.68 -15.12
N ASP A 144 -21.54 6.97 -15.74
CA ASP A 144 -22.88 6.75 -15.19
C ASP A 144 -22.80 5.93 -13.88
N ASN A 145 -21.94 4.90 -13.83
CA ASN A 145 -21.74 4.09 -12.63
C ASN A 145 -21.08 4.87 -11.49
N VAL A 146 -19.95 5.53 -11.74
CA VAL A 146 -19.25 6.32 -10.70
C VAL A 146 -20.15 7.43 -10.17
N PHE A 147 -20.93 8.09 -11.03
CA PHE A 147 -21.90 9.10 -10.61
C PHE A 147 -22.96 8.49 -9.69
N SER A 148 -23.59 7.37 -10.06
CA SER A 148 -24.61 6.73 -9.22
C SER A 148 -24.11 6.31 -7.84
N MET A 149 -22.83 5.95 -7.71
CA MET A 149 -22.23 5.55 -6.43
C MET A 149 -21.86 6.75 -5.55
N THR A 150 -21.49 7.88 -6.15
CA THR A 150 -20.95 9.04 -5.44
C THR A 150 -21.97 10.14 -5.22
N PHE A 151 -23.01 10.21 -6.04
CA PHE A 151 -24.07 11.20 -5.94
C PHE A 151 -25.12 10.76 -4.92
N GLN A 152 -24.95 11.19 -3.67
CA GLN A 152 -26.00 11.18 -2.67
C GLN A 152 -26.85 12.45 -2.86
N GLY A 153 -27.87 12.36 -3.71
CA GLY A 153 -28.83 13.45 -3.89
C GLY A 153 -29.53 13.79 -2.56
N PRO A 154 -30.06 15.02 -2.39
CA PRO A 154 -30.84 15.34 -1.21
C PRO A 154 -32.04 14.39 -1.13
N GLU A 155 -32.17 13.67 0.00
CA GLU A 155 -33.37 12.92 0.37
C GLU A 155 -34.59 13.76 0.03
N THR A 156 -35.42 13.31 -0.92
CA THR A 156 -36.67 13.99 -1.25
C THR A 156 -37.56 13.93 -0.03
N ARG A 157 -37.53 14.98 0.78
CA ARG A 157 -38.43 15.15 1.91
C ARG A 157 -39.86 15.16 1.34
N PRO A 158 -40.75 14.24 1.74
CA PRO A 158 -42.08 14.20 1.18
C PRO A 158 -42.80 15.52 1.49
N GLU A 159 -43.26 16.22 0.45
CA GLU A 159 -44.08 17.41 0.59
C GLU A 159 -45.41 17.05 1.26
N ILE A 160 -45.48 17.25 2.58
CA ILE A 160 -46.73 17.27 3.32
C ILE A 160 -47.51 18.51 2.88
N HIS A 161 -48.43 18.32 1.92
CA HIS A 161 -49.43 19.33 1.57
C HIS A 161 -50.45 19.45 2.70
N PRO A 162 -50.61 20.62 3.35
CA PRO A 162 -51.71 20.86 4.26
C PRO A 162 -53.00 21.10 3.46
N ARG A 163 -54.10 20.51 3.94
CA ARG A 163 -55.46 20.70 3.43
C ARG A 163 -56.00 22.10 3.75
#